data_AF-Q3ZT02-F1
#
_entry.id   AF-Q3ZT02-F1
#
_cell.length_a   1.000
_cell.length_b   1.000
_cell.length_c   1.000
_cell.angle_alpha   90.00
_cell.angle_beta   90.00
_cell.angle_gamma   90.00
#
_symmetry.space_group_name_H-M   'P 1'
#
loop_
_entity.id
_entity.type
_entity.pdbx_description
1 polymer ?
#
loop_
_entity_poly.entity_id
_entity_poly.type
_entity_poly.pdbx_seq_one_letter_code
_entity_poly.pdbx_strand_id
1 'polypeptide(L)'
;VKELLGDIHSNLYRIYETVKMYTNDYFEHVSLNNEKLGCLCLKHWLYDQITMNVLKEPQINELFQGWEAYIKEKTKYYNLKRCVFYNLNENEINRIKKIYVLNTILDSNSNNSEAFVSDQGEYMDYFGEGLDEFINSINSCSRKVPMDNYCKEFDEFVNICKVESLDSGISIYDENTKSTADGAKKYLLYSQKYKEQLLYVYIKNENLLNFVKTSDFLSNKSTTIAATS
;
A
#
# COMPACT_ATOMS: atom_id res chain seq x y z
N VAL A 1 -13.25 -10.26 -17.14
CA VAL A 1 -13.42 -10.91 -15.82
C VAL A 1 -12.78 -12.29 -15.75
N LYS A 2 -13.19 -13.28 -16.56
CA LYS A 2 -12.62 -14.65 -16.51
C LYS A 2 -11.10 -14.72 -16.69
N GLU A 3 -10.55 -13.97 -17.64
CA GLU A 3 -9.10 -13.87 -17.86
C GLU A 3 -8.37 -13.34 -16.63
N LEU A 4 -8.84 -12.19 -16.10
CA LEU A 4 -8.31 -11.58 -14.88
C LEU A 4 -8.36 -12.52 -13.66
N LEU A 5 -9.41 -13.33 -13.51
CA LEU A 5 -9.48 -14.38 -12.49
C LEU A 5 -8.38 -15.45 -12.67
N GLY A 6 -8.11 -15.84 -13.91
CA GLY A 6 -7.02 -16.76 -14.25
C GLY A 6 -5.66 -16.18 -13.86
N ASP A 7 -5.44 -14.90 -14.14
CA ASP A 7 -4.21 -14.19 -13.81
C ASP A 7 -4.01 -14.02 -12.30
N ILE A 8 -5.06 -13.67 -11.54
CA ILE A 8 -5.02 -13.64 -10.07
C ILE A 8 -4.56 -14.99 -9.53
N HIS A 9 -5.17 -16.08 -10.00
CA HIS A 9 -4.80 -17.43 -9.54
C HIS A 9 -3.34 -17.77 -9.89
N SER A 10 -2.89 -17.45 -11.10
CA SER A 10 -1.52 -17.68 -11.56
C SER A 10 -0.50 -16.91 -10.72
N ASN A 11 -0.75 -15.61 -10.48
CA ASN A 11 0.15 -14.77 -9.69
C ASN A 11 0.20 -15.17 -8.21
N LEU A 12 -0.93 -15.59 -7.63
CA LEU A 12 -0.93 -16.15 -6.26
C LEU A 12 -0.10 -17.42 -6.16
N TYR A 13 -0.26 -18.33 -7.12
CA TYR A 13 0.54 -19.54 -7.17
C TYR A 13 2.03 -19.19 -7.21
N ARG A 14 2.43 -18.22 -8.05
CA ARG A 14 3.81 -17.74 -8.12
C ARG A 14 4.30 -17.18 -6.78
N ILE A 15 3.53 -16.30 -6.13
CA ILE A 15 3.91 -15.73 -4.83
C ILE A 15 4.18 -16.85 -3.81
N TYR A 16 3.29 -17.83 -3.71
CA TYR A 16 3.45 -18.92 -2.73
C TYR A 16 4.62 -19.86 -3.05
N GLU A 17 4.88 -20.14 -4.34
CA GLU A 17 6.03 -20.94 -4.75
C GLU A 17 7.36 -20.19 -4.54
N THR A 18 7.42 -18.89 -4.85
CA THR A 18 8.63 -18.07 -4.63
C THR A 18 8.93 -17.89 -3.15
N VAL A 19 7.93 -17.74 -2.28
CA VAL A 19 8.15 -17.71 -0.82
C VAL A 19 8.68 -19.04 -0.29
N LYS A 20 8.40 -20.16 -0.97
CA LYS A 20 8.92 -21.50 -0.60
C LYS A 20 10.32 -21.80 -1.14
N MET A 21 10.73 -21.20 -2.26
CA MET A 21 12.03 -21.44 -2.89
C MET A 21 12.92 -20.20 -2.80
N TYR A 22 14.02 -20.29 -2.03
CA TYR A 22 14.97 -19.20 -1.72
C TYR A 22 15.72 -18.54 -2.91
N THR A 23 15.25 -18.62 -4.15
CA THR A 23 15.88 -18.00 -5.33
C THR A 23 14.83 -17.57 -6.35
N ASN A 24 14.82 -16.29 -6.70
CA ASN A 24 13.84 -15.66 -7.59
C ASN A 24 14.51 -15.14 -8.87
N ASP A 25 14.37 -15.89 -9.98
CA ASP A 25 14.80 -15.48 -11.32
C ASP A 25 13.71 -14.70 -12.10
N TYR A 26 12.52 -14.46 -11.52
CA TYR A 26 11.32 -14.07 -12.29
C TYR A 26 10.70 -12.72 -11.92
N PHE A 27 10.84 -12.25 -10.68
CA PHE A 27 10.56 -10.85 -10.36
C PHE A 27 11.89 -10.10 -10.31
N GLU A 28 12.25 -9.50 -11.45
CA GLU A 28 13.37 -8.55 -11.48
C GLU A 28 13.12 -7.48 -10.40
N HIS A 29 14.05 -7.39 -9.46
CA HIS A 29 14.15 -6.36 -8.42
C HIS A 29 13.25 -6.45 -7.16
N VAL A 30 12.46 -7.52 -6.95
CA VAL A 30 11.72 -7.70 -5.67
C VAL A 30 12.13 -9.00 -4.97
N SER A 31 12.83 -8.88 -3.85
CA SER A 31 13.04 -10.00 -2.94
C SER A 31 11.73 -10.32 -2.22
N LEU A 32 10.96 -11.28 -2.75
CA LEU A 32 9.73 -11.79 -2.17
C LEU A 32 10.00 -12.70 -0.94
N ASN A 33 10.85 -12.24 -0.02
CA ASN A 33 11.10 -12.93 1.25
C ASN A 33 9.88 -12.92 2.19
N ASN A 34 8.75 -12.33 1.78
CA ASN A 34 7.56 -12.18 2.59
C ASN A 34 6.27 -12.18 1.74
N GLU A 35 5.44 -13.20 1.95
CA GLU A 35 4.11 -13.36 1.35
C GLU A 35 3.26 -12.08 1.41
N LYS A 36 3.34 -11.31 2.50
CA LYS A 36 2.56 -10.08 2.67
C LYS A 36 2.87 -9.03 1.62
N LEU A 37 4.15 -8.88 1.27
CA LEU A 37 4.57 -7.94 0.23
C LEU A 37 4.09 -8.42 -1.14
N GLY A 38 4.18 -9.72 -1.41
CA GLY A 38 3.62 -10.33 -2.62
C GLY A 38 2.11 -10.08 -2.74
N CYS A 39 1.35 -10.25 -1.65
CA CYS A 39 -0.08 -9.94 -1.62
C CYS A 39 -0.35 -8.46 -1.90
N LEU A 40 0.42 -7.55 -1.32
CA LEU A 40 0.29 -6.11 -1.56
C LEU A 40 0.53 -5.77 -3.05
N CYS A 41 1.61 -6.28 -3.63
CA CYS A 41 1.92 -6.09 -5.05
C CYS A 41 0.81 -6.64 -5.95
N LEU A 42 0.27 -7.83 -5.63
CA LEU A 42 -0.81 -8.42 -6.41
C LEU A 42 -2.10 -7.62 -6.34
N LYS A 43 -2.45 -7.09 -5.17
CA LYS A 43 -3.60 -6.19 -5.01
C LYS A 43 -3.43 -4.92 -5.83
N HIS A 44 -2.26 -4.31 -5.79
CA HIS A 44 -1.95 -3.14 -6.60
C HIS A 44 -2.11 -3.43 -8.10
N TRP A 45 -1.47 -4.50 -8.58
CA TRP A 45 -1.62 -4.94 -9.97
C TRP A 45 -3.10 -5.19 -10.34
N LEU A 46 -3.88 -5.84 -9.46
CA LEU A 46 -5.29 -6.11 -9.72
C LEU A 46 -6.09 -4.82 -9.89
N TYR A 47 -5.90 -3.85 -9.01
CA TYR A 47 -6.59 -2.56 -9.08
C TYR A 47 -6.20 -1.77 -10.33
N ASP A 48 -4.93 -1.84 -10.75
CA ASP A 48 -4.50 -1.30 -12.03
C ASP A 48 -5.21 -1.95 -13.20
N GLN A 49 -5.30 -3.29 -13.22
CA GLN A 49 -6.02 -3.99 -14.29
C GLN A 49 -7.50 -3.63 -14.32
N ILE A 50 -8.14 -3.44 -13.16
CA ILE A 50 -9.55 -3.01 -13.09
C ILE A 50 -9.73 -1.63 -13.72
N THR A 51 -8.87 -0.66 -13.36
CA THR A 51 -8.93 0.70 -13.91
C THR A 51 -8.54 0.74 -15.41
N MET A 52 -7.47 0.05 -15.81
CA MET A 52 -6.99 0.04 -17.21
C MET A 52 -7.97 -0.62 -18.17
N ASN A 53 -8.64 -1.70 -17.74
CA ASN A 53 -9.68 -2.36 -18.52
C ASN A 53 -11.05 -1.67 -18.38
N VAL A 54 -11.12 -0.55 -17.65
CA VAL A 54 -12.34 0.26 -17.44
C VAL A 54 -13.52 -0.59 -16.98
N LEU A 55 -13.26 -1.56 -16.09
CA LEU A 55 -14.31 -2.45 -15.59
C LEU A 55 -15.34 -1.66 -14.80
N LYS A 56 -16.61 -1.97 -15.02
CA LYS A 56 -17.74 -1.35 -14.31
C LYS A 56 -18.20 -2.18 -13.13
N GLU A 57 -18.97 -1.57 -12.23
CA GLU A 57 -19.49 -2.19 -11.01
C GLU A 57 -20.00 -3.64 -11.17
N PRO A 58 -20.80 -4.00 -12.20
CA PRO A 58 -21.23 -5.39 -12.35
C PRO A 58 -20.07 -6.37 -12.59
N GLN A 59 -19.06 -5.95 -13.36
CA GLN A 59 -17.89 -6.75 -13.69
C GLN A 59 -16.91 -6.83 -12.50
N ILE A 60 -16.79 -5.75 -11.73
CA ILE A 60 -16.01 -5.72 -10.49
C ILE A 60 -16.64 -6.69 -9.47
N ASN A 61 -17.96 -6.64 -9.31
CA ASN A 61 -18.67 -7.58 -8.44
C ASN A 61 -18.50 -9.04 -8.91
N GLU A 62 -18.63 -9.29 -10.22
CA GLU A 62 -18.39 -10.62 -10.80
C GLU A 62 -16.96 -11.12 -10.51
N LEU A 63 -15.96 -10.23 -10.59
CA LEU A 63 -14.57 -10.52 -10.30
C LEU A 63 -14.36 -10.93 -8.84
N PHE A 64 -14.86 -10.16 -7.87
CA PHE A 64 -14.70 -10.49 -6.45
C PHE A 64 -15.50 -11.74 -6.04
N GLN A 65 -16.71 -11.92 -6.59
CA GLN A 65 -17.48 -13.15 -6.38
C GLN A 65 -16.78 -14.37 -6.97
N GLY A 66 -16.20 -14.24 -8.17
CA GLY A 66 -15.42 -15.30 -8.81
C GLY A 66 -14.17 -15.66 -8.01
N TRP A 67 -13.47 -14.67 -7.46
CA TRP A 67 -12.36 -14.89 -6.54
C TRP A 67 -12.78 -15.72 -5.32
N GLU A 68 -13.86 -15.32 -4.65
CA GLU A 68 -14.35 -15.97 -3.43
C GLU A 68 -14.84 -17.40 -3.69
N ALA A 69 -15.59 -17.60 -4.78
CA ALA A 69 -16.16 -18.90 -5.12
C ALA A 69 -15.12 -19.91 -5.64
N TYR A 70 -14.15 -19.45 -6.44
CA TYR A 70 -13.34 -20.37 -7.24
C TYR A 70 -11.86 -20.43 -6.86
N ILE A 71 -11.32 -19.39 -6.21
CA ILE A 71 -9.87 -19.26 -6.01
C ILE A 71 -9.50 -19.27 -4.52
N LYS A 72 -10.22 -18.51 -3.67
CA LYS A 72 -9.94 -18.36 -2.23
C LYS A 72 -9.82 -19.70 -1.47
N GLU A 73 -10.62 -20.68 -1.84
CA GLU A 73 -10.62 -22.01 -1.22
C GLU A 73 -9.57 -22.96 -1.82
N LYS A 74 -9.22 -22.79 -3.10
CA LYS A 74 -8.21 -23.62 -3.77
C LYS A 74 -6.78 -23.26 -3.37
N THR A 75 -6.55 -22.10 -2.79
CA THR A 75 -5.23 -21.68 -2.30
C THR A 75 -4.87 -22.24 -0.91
N LYS A 76 -5.70 -23.13 -0.33
CA LYS A 76 -5.48 -23.76 0.99
C LYS A 76 -4.23 -24.67 1.09
N TYR A 77 -3.58 -25.03 -0.03
CA TYR A 77 -2.51 -26.03 -0.04
C TYR A 77 -1.18 -25.59 0.60
N TYR A 78 -1.01 -24.31 0.95
CA TYR A 78 0.35 -23.77 1.19
C TYR A 78 0.72 -23.45 2.64
N ASN A 79 -0.14 -23.63 3.66
CA ASN A 79 0.10 -23.24 5.07
C ASN A 79 0.50 -21.76 5.29
N LEU A 80 0.50 -20.95 4.23
CA LEU A 80 0.82 -19.54 4.20
C LEU A 80 -0.44 -18.68 4.46
N LYS A 81 -0.24 -17.46 4.95
CA LYS A 81 -1.31 -16.53 5.34
C LYS A 81 -1.93 -15.89 4.09
N ARG A 82 -2.94 -16.58 3.53
CA ARG A 82 -3.65 -16.23 2.29
C ARG A 82 -3.88 -14.72 2.09
N CYS A 83 -3.53 -14.22 0.89
CA CYS A 83 -3.97 -12.90 0.44
C CYS A 83 -5.49 -12.80 0.50
N VAL A 84 -6.01 -11.73 1.09
CA VAL A 84 -7.45 -11.47 1.21
C VAL A 84 -7.82 -10.32 0.30
N PHE A 85 -8.75 -10.55 -0.64
CA PHE A 85 -9.31 -9.49 -1.48
C PHE A 85 -10.70 -9.14 -0.97
N TYR A 86 -10.89 -7.93 -0.46
CA TYR A 86 -12.19 -7.43 -0.05
C TYR A 86 -12.98 -6.93 -1.27
N ASN A 87 -14.30 -7.12 -1.28
CA ASN A 87 -15.17 -6.67 -2.38
C ASN A 87 -15.31 -5.14 -2.34
N LEU A 88 -14.45 -4.45 -3.09
CA LEU A 88 -14.43 -3.00 -3.22
C LEU A 88 -15.24 -2.54 -4.43
N ASN A 89 -15.89 -1.39 -4.33
CA ASN A 89 -16.51 -0.73 -5.47
C ASN A 89 -15.49 0.11 -6.28
N GLU A 90 -15.88 0.59 -7.47
CA GLU A 90 -15.03 1.36 -8.40
C GLU A 90 -14.38 2.57 -7.71
N ASN A 91 -15.15 3.32 -6.90
CA ASN A 91 -14.65 4.48 -6.17
C ASN A 91 -13.65 4.08 -5.07
N GLU A 92 -13.93 3.02 -4.32
CA GLU A 92 -13.03 2.48 -3.29
C GLU A 92 -11.72 1.98 -3.90
N ILE A 93 -11.77 1.34 -5.07
CA ILE A 93 -10.59 0.89 -5.83
C ILE A 93 -9.74 2.08 -6.27
N ASN A 94 -10.37 3.12 -6.84
CA ASN A 94 -9.66 4.32 -7.25
C ASN A 94 -8.98 5.01 -6.06
N ARG A 95 -9.64 5.03 -4.89
CA ARG A 95 -9.08 5.60 -3.66
C ARG A 95 -7.90 4.79 -3.12
N ILE A 96 -8.04 3.47 -2.94
CA ILE A 96 -6.95 2.65 -2.38
C ILE A 96 -5.74 2.61 -3.33
N LYS A 97 -5.96 2.66 -4.65
CA LYS A 97 -4.90 2.71 -5.66
C LYS A 97 -3.99 3.93 -5.48
N LYS A 98 -4.54 5.12 -5.16
CA LYS A 98 -3.73 6.32 -4.90
C LYS A 98 -2.73 6.10 -3.76
N ILE A 99 -3.14 5.37 -2.72
CA ILE A 99 -2.27 5.03 -1.58
C ILE A 99 -1.16 4.05 -1.99
N TYR A 100 -1.47 3.08 -2.85
CA TYR A 100 -0.47 2.13 -3.35
C TYR A 100 0.54 2.78 -4.30
N VAL A 101 0.08 3.70 -5.16
CA VAL A 101 0.96 4.53 -6.00
C VAL A 101 1.89 5.37 -5.11
N LEU A 102 1.35 6.05 -4.08
CA LEU A 102 2.16 6.77 -3.10
C LEU A 102 3.24 5.87 -2.49
N ASN A 103 2.86 4.67 -2.01
CA ASN A 103 3.83 3.74 -1.42
C ASN A 103 4.90 3.30 -2.43
N THR A 104 4.54 3.11 -3.69
CA THR A 104 5.46 2.75 -4.77
C THR A 104 6.45 3.88 -5.06
N ILE A 105 5.97 5.13 -5.14
CA ILE A 105 6.81 6.31 -5.29
C ILE A 105 7.79 6.43 -4.12
N LEU A 106 7.31 6.21 -2.89
CA LEU A 106 8.14 6.29 -1.70
C LEU A 106 9.20 5.17 -1.62
N ASP A 107 8.91 4.01 -2.21
CA ASP A 107 9.80 2.85 -2.23
C ASP A 107 10.90 2.99 -3.31
N SER A 108 10.53 3.36 -4.54
CA SER A 108 11.45 3.53 -5.67
C SER A 108 12.45 4.67 -5.48
N ASN A 109 12.09 5.68 -4.69
CA ASN A 109 12.94 6.84 -4.34
C ASN A 109 14.00 6.55 -3.26
N SER A 110 14.19 5.28 -2.89
CA SER A 110 15.27 4.85 -1.99
C SER A 110 16.65 4.74 -2.67
N ASN A 111 16.71 4.52 -3.99
CA ASN A 111 17.98 4.14 -4.66
C ASN A 111 18.42 4.96 -5.90
N ASN A 112 17.59 5.82 -6.52
CA ASN A 112 18.00 6.62 -7.68
C ASN A 112 17.35 8.02 -7.71
N SER A 113 17.95 8.99 -7.00
CA SER A 113 17.39 10.33 -6.85
C SER A 113 17.57 11.26 -8.07
N GLU A 114 18.45 10.96 -9.02
CA GLU A 114 18.77 11.90 -10.12
C GLU A 114 17.84 11.78 -11.34
N ALA A 115 17.32 10.58 -11.64
CA ALA A 115 16.43 10.36 -12.79
C ALA A 115 14.96 10.76 -12.51
N PHE A 116 14.55 10.79 -11.24
CA PHE A 116 13.19 11.18 -10.83
C PHE A 116 12.96 12.70 -10.86
N VAL A 117 14.05 13.48 -10.81
CA VAL A 117 14.02 14.96 -10.75
C VAL A 117 13.62 15.59 -12.09
N SER A 118 13.67 14.87 -13.21
CA SER A 118 13.33 15.43 -14.53
C SER A 118 11.84 15.40 -14.89
N ASP A 119 11.01 14.58 -14.24
CA ASP A 119 9.57 14.40 -14.54
C ASP A 119 8.66 14.88 -13.38
N GLN A 120 9.18 15.80 -12.55
CA GLN A 120 8.64 16.14 -11.22
C GLN A 120 7.14 16.47 -11.15
N GLY A 121 6.55 17.11 -12.16
CA GLY A 121 5.19 17.66 -12.06
C GLY A 121 4.11 16.59 -11.84
N GLU A 122 4.01 15.62 -12.74
CA GLU A 122 2.93 14.61 -12.67
C GLU A 122 3.09 13.71 -11.43
N TYR A 123 4.33 13.31 -11.11
CA TYR A 123 4.61 12.52 -9.92
C TYR A 123 4.38 13.29 -8.61
N MET A 124 4.58 14.61 -8.60
CA MET A 124 4.27 15.47 -7.45
C MET A 124 2.77 15.55 -7.17
N ASP A 125 1.95 15.64 -8.22
CA ASP A 125 0.50 15.65 -8.06
C ASP A 125 -0.01 14.30 -7.55
N TYR A 126 0.44 13.18 -8.13
CA TYR A 126 0.10 11.85 -7.61
C TYR A 126 0.58 11.61 -6.16
N PHE A 127 1.74 12.16 -5.79
CA PHE A 127 2.23 12.10 -4.43
C PHE A 127 1.28 12.84 -3.46
N GLY A 128 0.93 14.08 -3.79
CA GLY A 128 0.04 14.91 -2.98
C GLY A 128 -1.33 14.26 -2.81
N GLU A 129 -1.95 13.85 -3.92
CA GLU A 129 -3.24 13.16 -3.92
C GLU A 129 -3.21 11.85 -3.13
N GLY A 130 -2.14 11.06 -3.28
CA GLY A 130 -1.98 9.80 -2.55
C GLY A 130 -1.82 10.03 -1.05
N LEU A 131 -1.10 11.08 -0.64
CA LEU A 131 -0.91 11.43 0.75
C LEU A 131 -2.20 11.95 1.39
N ASP A 132 -2.95 12.78 0.68
CA ASP A 132 -4.26 13.25 1.12
C ASP A 132 -5.24 12.09 1.28
N GLU A 133 -5.28 11.15 0.32
CA GLU A 133 -6.14 9.97 0.42
C GLU A 133 -5.71 9.06 1.58
N PHE A 134 -4.41 8.88 1.82
CA PHE A 134 -3.91 8.14 2.97
C PHE A 134 -4.35 8.76 4.31
N ILE A 135 -4.22 10.07 4.47
CA ILE A 135 -4.65 10.79 5.68
C ILE A 135 -6.18 10.72 5.84
N ASN A 136 -6.94 10.92 4.76
CA ASN A 136 -8.39 10.80 4.75
C ASN A 136 -8.86 9.39 5.14
N SER A 137 -8.11 8.37 4.73
CA SER A 137 -8.35 6.97 5.08
C SER A 137 -8.10 6.69 6.56
N ILE A 138 -7.00 7.21 7.13
CA ILE A 138 -6.78 7.16 8.58
C ILE A 138 -7.98 7.78 9.31
N ASN A 139 -8.38 8.99 8.92
CA ASN A 139 -9.45 9.73 9.59
C ASN A 139 -10.79 8.98 9.51
N SER A 140 -11.18 8.54 8.31
CA SER A 140 -12.46 7.88 8.08
C SER A 140 -12.55 6.45 8.63
N CYS A 141 -11.44 5.70 8.66
CA CYS A 141 -11.42 4.33 9.14
C CYS A 141 -11.07 4.18 10.63
N SER A 142 -10.48 5.21 11.27
CA SER A 142 -10.00 5.16 12.66
C SER A 142 -11.03 4.72 13.70
N ARG A 143 -12.31 5.05 13.49
CA ARG A 143 -13.42 4.79 14.43
C ARG A 143 -14.58 4.01 13.81
N LYS A 144 -14.41 3.48 12.58
CA LYS A 144 -15.50 2.84 11.85
C LYS A 144 -15.72 1.42 12.36
N VAL A 145 -16.82 1.21 13.08
CA VAL A 145 -17.23 -0.11 13.59
C VAL A 145 -18.70 -0.36 13.25
N PRO A 146 -19.04 -1.43 12.49
CA PRO A 146 -18.12 -2.39 11.87
C PRO A 146 -17.33 -1.77 10.72
N MET A 147 -16.12 -2.29 10.46
CA MET A 147 -15.32 -1.87 9.32
C MET A 147 -15.97 -2.34 8.02
N ASP A 148 -16.09 -1.45 7.05
CA ASP A 148 -16.46 -1.81 5.68
C ASP A 148 -15.27 -2.45 4.95
N ASN A 149 -15.50 -2.87 3.70
CA ASN A 149 -14.47 -3.55 2.91
C ASN A 149 -13.28 -2.63 2.60
N TYR A 150 -13.54 -1.35 2.31
CA TYR A 150 -12.49 -0.36 2.12
C TYR A 150 -11.58 -0.21 3.35
N CYS A 151 -12.16 -0.01 4.55
CA CYS A 151 -11.37 0.16 5.75
C CYS A 151 -10.63 -1.12 6.17
N LYS A 152 -11.13 -2.31 5.81
CA LYS A 152 -10.39 -3.57 5.99
C LYS A 152 -9.18 -3.64 5.06
N GLU A 153 -9.34 -3.26 3.79
CA GLU A 153 -8.24 -3.20 2.82
C GLU A 153 -7.17 -2.19 3.26
N PHE A 154 -7.60 -0.99 3.68
CA PHE A 154 -6.72 0.04 4.20
C PHE A 154 -5.99 -0.40 5.49
N ASP A 155 -6.68 -1.07 6.41
CA ASP A 155 -6.05 -1.58 7.62
C ASP A 155 -4.98 -2.63 7.35
N GLU A 156 -5.21 -3.50 6.35
CA GLU A 156 -4.19 -4.46 5.91
C GLU A 156 -2.94 -3.74 5.38
N PHE A 157 -3.12 -2.68 4.58
CA PHE A 157 -2.03 -1.83 4.12
C PHE A 157 -1.25 -1.21 5.29
N VAL A 158 -1.94 -0.56 6.24
CA VAL A 158 -1.31 0.03 7.44
C VAL A 158 -0.50 -1.02 8.21
N ASN A 159 -1.06 -2.21 8.40
CA ASN A 159 -0.38 -3.30 9.11
C ASN A 159 0.86 -3.82 8.37
N ILE A 160 0.89 -3.75 7.04
CA ILE A 160 2.09 -4.08 6.24
C ILE A 160 3.17 -3.02 6.46
N CYS A 161 2.82 -1.73 6.43
CA CYS A 161 3.76 -0.62 6.68
C CYS A 161 4.33 -0.60 8.12
N LYS A 162 3.74 -1.34 9.06
CA LYS A 162 4.26 -1.54 10.42
C LYS A 162 5.35 -2.63 10.51
N VAL A 163 5.52 -3.46 9.48
CA VAL A 163 6.51 -4.53 9.50
C VAL A 163 7.88 -3.96 9.14
N GLU A 164 8.75 -3.78 10.13
CA GLU A 164 10.08 -3.16 9.93
C GLU A 164 10.95 -3.87 8.89
N SER A 165 10.83 -5.19 8.76
CA SER A 165 11.59 -6.00 7.81
C SER A 165 11.10 -5.88 6.37
N LEU A 166 9.96 -5.22 6.13
CA LEU A 166 9.48 -4.93 4.80
C LEU A 166 10.04 -3.56 4.40
N ASP A 167 10.83 -3.55 3.32
CA ASP A 167 11.29 -2.32 2.71
C ASP A 167 10.10 -1.69 1.99
N SER A 168 9.19 -1.06 2.75
CA SER A 168 8.07 -0.28 2.20
C SER A 168 8.41 1.20 2.20
N GLY A 169 7.90 1.93 1.21
CA GLY A 169 8.09 3.37 1.11
C GLY A 169 7.56 4.15 2.33
N ILE A 170 6.40 3.76 2.84
CA ILE A 170 5.85 4.25 4.12
C ILE A 170 6.27 3.33 5.26
N SER A 171 6.70 3.91 6.37
CA SER A 171 6.93 3.17 7.62
C SER A 171 6.06 3.72 8.74
N ILE A 172 5.33 2.84 9.42
CA ILE A 172 4.40 3.21 10.49
C ILE A 172 4.86 2.58 11.80
N TYR A 173 4.91 3.39 12.85
CA TYR A 173 5.26 2.95 14.20
C TYR A 173 4.12 3.30 15.15
N ASP A 174 3.84 2.41 16.10
CA ASP A 174 3.03 2.75 17.26
C ASP A 174 3.88 3.50 18.28
N GLU A 175 3.25 4.20 19.22
CA GLU A 175 3.94 4.98 20.25
C GLU A 175 5.05 4.20 20.98
N ASN A 176 4.78 2.93 21.30
CA ASN A 176 5.72 2.06 22.01
C ASN A 176 6.96 1.69 21.20
N THR A 177 6.90 1.77 19.86
CA THR A 177 7.99 1.41 18.95
C THR A 177 8.61 2.63 18.28
N LYS A 178 8.15 3.85 18.59
CA LYS A 178 8.62 5.07 17.94
C LYS A 178 10.14 5.27 18.08
N SER A 179 10.72 4.92 19.23
CA SER A 179 12.17 5.09 19.46
C SER A 179 13.04 4.24 18.54
N THR A 180 12.54 3.16 17.95
CA THR A 180 13.29 2.36 16.95
C THR A 180 13.33 3.07 15.60
N ALA A 181 12.30 3.85 15.27
CA ALA A 181 12.25 4.67 14.06
C ALA A 181 13.31 5.77 14.10
N ASP A 182 13.41 6.49 15.23
CA ASP A 182 14.33 7.62 15.39
C ASP A 182 15.81 7.21 15.18
N GLY A 183 16.15 5.93 15.37
CA GLY A 183 17.49 5.39 15.08
C GLY A 183 17.71 4.86 13.66
N ALA A 184 16.65 4.60 12.87
CA ALA A 184 16.71 3.85 11.61
C ALA A 184 16.11 4.57 10.39
N LYS A 185 15.20 5.55 10.57
CA LYS A 185 14.47 6.26 9.51
C LYS A 185 14.35 7.75 9.87
N LYS A 186 14.52 8.62 8.89
CA LYS A 186 15.06 9.98 9.15
C LYS A 186 14.01 11.10 9.31
N TYR A 187 12.78 10.96 8.83
CA TYR A 187 11.84 12.11 8.81
C TYR A 187 10.39 11.72 9.19
N LEU A 188 9.90 12.26 10.30
CA LEU A 188 8.51 12.15 10.72
C LEU A 188 7.62 13.02 9.82
N LEU A 189 6.63 12.39 9.18
CA LEU A 189 5.71 13.05 8.27
C LEU A 189 4.41 13.47 8.96
N TYR A 190 3.82 12.54 9.71
CA TYR A 190 2.48 12.71 10.26
C TYR A 190 2.29 11.83 11.49
N SER A 191 1.49 12.29 12.45
CA SER A 191 1.06 11.49 13.60
C SER A 191 -0.42 11.64 13.85
N GLN A 192 -1.15 10.54 14.01
CA GLN A 192 -2.60 10.55 14.20
C GLN A 192 -3.09 9.29 14.91
N LYS A 193 -4.16 9.46 15.69
CA LYS A 193 -4.81 8.33 16.36
C LYS A 193 -5.59 7.46 15.35
N TYR A 194 -5.32 6.16 15.34
CA TYR A 194 -5.99 5.15 14.54
C TYR A 194 -6.30 3.93 15.42
N LYS A 195 -7.58 3.51 15.48
CA LYS A 195 -8.04 2.37 16.31
C LYS A 195 -7.49 2.40 17.74
N GLU A 196 -7.66 3.54 18.39
CA GLU A 196 -7.19 3.81 19.75
C GLU A 196 -5.68 3.95 19.98
N GLN A 197 -4.84 3.73 18.97
CA GLN A 197 -3.38 3.88 19.06
C GLN A 197 -2.90 5.11 18.30
N LEU A 198 -1.85 5.77 18.81
CA LEU A 198 -1.19 6.85 18.09
C LEU A 198 -0.21 6.26 17.07
N LEU A 199 -0.47 6.49 15.78
CA LEU A 199 0.41 6.12 14.68
C LEU A 199 1.39 7.25 14.39
N TYR A 200 2.64 6.90 14.16
CA TYR A 200 3.69 7.78 13.66
C TYR A 200 4.12 7.29 12.27
N VAL A 201 4.01 8.16 11.29
CA VAL A 201 4.29 7.84 9.89
C VAL A 201 5.59 8.53 9.48
N TYR A 202 6.55 7.73 9.02
CA TYR A 202 7.89 8.18 8.65
C TYR A 202 8.18 7.89 7.18
N ILE A 203 9.02 8.74 6.58
CA ILE A 203 9.59 8.56 5.24
C ILE A 203 11.12 8.45 5.33
N LYS A 204 11.73 7.83 4.32
CA LYS A 204 13.17 7.49 4.33
C LYS A 204 14.08 8.58 3.76
N ASN A 205 13.58 9.46 2.88
CA ASN A 205 14.40 10.39 2.09
C ASN A 205 13.92 11.85 2.27
N GLU A 206 14.83 12.77 2.59
CA GLU A 206 14.53 14.21 2.76
C GLU A 206 14.07 14.89 1.48
N ASN A 207 14.53 14.43 0.32
CA ASN A 207 14.14 15.04 -0.95
C ASN A 207 12.63 14.91 -1.19
N LEU A 208 11.99 13.92 -0.58
CA LEU A 208 10.55 13.71 -0.61
C LEU A 208 9.77 14.75 0.22
N LEU A 209 10.42 15.45 1.15
CA LEU A 209 9.78 16.53 1.92
C LEU A 209 9.28 17.67 1.03
N ASN A 210 9.92 17.88 -0.12
CA ASN A 210 9.45 18.87 -1.09
C ASN A 210 8.12 18.47 -1.74
N PHE A 211 7.86 17.16 -1.87
CA PHE A 211 6.62 16.61 -2.43
C PHE A 211 5.48 16.68 -1.40
N VAL A 212 5.78 16.64 -0.11
CA VAL A 212 4.77 16.80 0.96
C VAL A 212 3.98 18.10 0.83
N LYS A 213 4.59 19.15 0.26
CA LYS A 213 3.94 20.45 0.04
C LYS A 213 2.82 20.40 -1.01
N THR A 214 2.74 19.36 -1.83
CA THR A 214 1.65 19.20 -2.82
C THR A 214 0.41 18.55 -2.23
N SER A 215 0.46 18.04 -0.99
CA SER A 215 -0.73 17.61 -0.25
C SER A 215 -1.53 18.82 0.19
N ASP A 216 -2.82 18.85 -0.12
CA ASP A 216 -3.76 19.89 0.31
C ASP A 216 -3.91 19.89 1.84
N PHE A 217 -3.83 18.71 2.46
CA PHE A 217 -4.00 18.58 3.90
C PHE A 217 -2.82 19.15 4.69
N LEU A 218 -1.60 18.96 4.19
CA LEU A 218 -0.38 19.38 4.88
C LEU A 218 0.09 20.78 4.47
N SER A 219 -0.19 21.23 3.24
CA SER A 219 0.08 22.61 2.83
C SER A 219 -0.76 23.64 3.61
N ASN A 220 -2.00 23.28 3.98
CA ASN A 220 -2.91 24.13 4.74
C ASN A 220 -2.73 24.06 6.26
N LYS A 221 -1.92 23.12 6.76
CA LYS A 221 -1.57 23.05 8.18
C LYS A 221 -0.16 23.60 8.36
N SER A 222 0.00 24.49 9.34
CA SER A 222 1.30 24.83 9.94
C SER A 222 1.88 23.63 10.71
N THR A 223 1.91 22.45 10.11
CA THR A 223 2.51 21.26 10.71
C THR A 223 4.02 21.40 10.59
N THR A 224 4.65 21.69 11.72
CA THR A 224 6.11 21.64 11.88
C THR A 224 6.58 20.23 11.54
N ILE A 225 7.10 20.04 10.33
CA ILE A 225 7.87 18.85 9.96
C ILE A 225 9.12 18.91 10.85
N ALA A 226 9.10 18.21 11.98
CA ALA A 226 10.21 18.17 12.89
C ALA A 226 11.22 17.15 12.37
N ALA A 227 12.41 17.62 11.95
CA ALA A 227 13.57 16.76 11.84
C ALA A 227 13.90 16.28 13.26
N THR A 228 13.72 14.99 13.53
CA THR A 228 14.18 14.37 14.78
C THR A 228 15.71 14.33 14.71
N SER A 229 16.35 15.07 15.63
CA SER A 229 17.81 15.21 15.76
C SER A 229 18.42 14.02 16.48
#